data_AF-A0A819LRU7-F1
#
_entry.id   AF-A0A819LRU7-F1
#
_cell.length_a   1.000
_cell.length_b   1.000
_cell.length_c   1.000
_cell.angle_alpha   90.00
_cell.angle_beta   90.00
_cell.angle_gamma   90.00
#
_symmetry.space_group_name_H-M   'P 1'
#
loop_
_entity.id
_entity.type
_entity.pdbx_description
1 polymer ?
#
loop_
_entity_poly.entity_id
_entity_poly.type
_entity_poly.pdbx_seq_one_letter_code
_entity_poly.pdbx_strand_id
1 'polypeptide(L)'
;MHECCEPQWCKYLQSQLNGRAFVPDPRTKIPRACLDLVKPVFEELCSKTSLARVLGGGSQNANESFHSLLWTMVPKHRFCSSTVLRIGLGLSTILFNDGYESLNNVLYSLFGSVGFFSANCFSRFDTKKNFLDKIKKRKGKSTMVTTAATDNNCSSDSDSDISFIPQECENSVANVTNDLLALDITEDEMDYEPGGDD
;
A
#
# COMPACT_ATOMS: atom_id res chain seq x y z
N MET A 1 -29.60 10.60 8.68
CA MET A 1 -28.16 10.57 8.98
C MET A 1 -27.55 11.92 8.60
N HIS A 2 -27.70 12.92 9.49
CA HIS A 2 -27.03 14.23 9.40
C HIS A 2 -26.25 14.54 10.69
N GLU A 3 -26.17 13.58 11.60
CA GLU A 3 -25.53 13.70 12.92
C GLU A 3 -24.00 13.88 12.82
N CYS A 4 -23.39 13.43 11.72
CA CYS A 4 -21.95 13.60 11.45
C CYS A 4 -21.65 14.71 10.43
N CYS A 5 -22.66 15.48 9.99
CA CYS A 5 -22.45 16.54 9.03
C CYS A 5 -22.01 17.83 9.73
N GLU A 6 -21.08 18.56 9.13
CA GLU A 6 -20.78 19.92 9.56
C GLU A 6 -21.86 20.90 9.07
N PRO A 7 -22.33 21.83 9.93
CA PRO A 7 -23.36 22.80 9.57
C PRO A 7 -22.96 23.71 8.41
N GLN A 8 -21.68 24.03 8.25
CA GLN A 8 -21.21 24.89 7.16
C GLN A 8 -21.38 24.26 5.76
N TRP A 9 -21.40 22.93 5.66
CA TRP A 9 -21.50 22.21 4.38
C TRP A 9 -22.86 21.54 4.17
N CYS A 10 -23.66 21.39 5.23
CA CYS A 10 -24.91 20.66 5.17
C CYS A 10 -26.13 21.58 5.08
N LYS A 11 -26.67 21.75 3.87
CA LYS A 11 -27.87 22.57 3.61
C LYS A 11 -29.09 22.15 4.44
N TYR A 12 -29.21 20.87 4.79
CA TYR A 12 -30.25 20.35 5.68
C TYR A 12 -30.10 20.88 7.11
N LEU A 13 -28.89 20.76 7.69
CA LEU A 13 -28.60 21.29 9.03
C LEU A 13 -28.72 22.82 9.07
N GLN A 14 -28.26 23.51 8.02
CA GLN A 14 -28.45 24.97 7.90
C GLN A 14 -29.92 25.36 7.90
N SER A 15 -30.77 24.59 7.21
CA SER A 15 -32.20 24.87 7.17
C SER A 15 -32.84 24.67 8.55
N GLN A 16 -32.48 23.59 9.26
CA GLN A 16 -32.90 23.39 10.65
C GLN A 16 -32.44 24.52 11.59
N LEU A 17 -31.16 24.92 11.53
CA LEU A 17 -30.60 25.97 12.37
C LEU A 17 -31.25 27.34 12.10
N ASN A 18 -31.57 27.62 10.84
CA ASN A 18 -32.26 28.84 10.43
C ASN A 18 -33.78 28.78 10.65
N GLY A 19 -34.31 27.70 11.24
CA GLY A 19 -35.73 27.52 11.54
C GLY A 19 -36.61 27.37 10.29
N ARG A 20 -36.05 26.94 9.16
CA ARG A 20 -36.76 26.80 7.87
C ARG A 20 -36.96 25.32 7.53
N ALA A 21 -38.06 25.02 6.84
CA ALA A 21 -38.25 23.70 6.24
C ALA A 21 -37.19 23.48 5.15
N PHE A 22 -36.48 22.35 5.21
CA PHE A 22 -35.53 21.98 4.16
C PHE A 22 -36.27 21.63 2.87
N VAL A 23 -35.97 22.35 1.79
CA VAL A 23 -36.49 22.04 0.45
C VAL A 23 -35.36 21.39 -0.35
N PRO A 24 -35.43 20.07 -0.64
CA PRO A 24 -34.43 19.40 -1.45
C PRO A 24 -34.45 19.92 -2.89
N ASP A 25 -33.28 20.17 -3.48
CA ASP A 25 -33.18 20.56 -4.89
C ASP A 25 -33.68 19.39 -5.78
N PRO A 26 -34.71 19.61 -6.62
CA PRO A 26 -35.21 18.57 -7.52
C PRO A 26 -34.16 18.02 -8.48
N ARG A 27 -33.10 18.78 -8.81
CA ARG A 27 -31.98 18.33 -9.66
C ARG A 27 -31.06 17.32 -8.98
N THR A 28 -31.10 17.26 -7.65
CA THR A 28 -30.22 16.38 -6.85
C THR A 28 -30.83 15.01 -6.57
N LYS A 29 -32.02 14.72 -7.10
CA LYS A 29 -32.71 13.46 -6.88
C LYS A 29 -32.21 12.39 -7.85
N ILE A 30 -31.61 11.35 -7.31
CA ILE A 30 -31.32 10.12 -8.05
C ILE A 30 -32.66 9.54 -8.55
N PRO A 31 -32.81 9.21 -9.85
CA PRO A 31 -34.01 8.59 -10.38
C PRO A 31 -34.38 7.32 -9.62
N ARG A 32 -35.68 7.06 -9.43
CA ARG A 32 -36.13 5.95 -8.58
C ARG A 32 -35.61 4.59 -9.02
N ALA A 33 -35.60 4.32 -10.33
CA ALA A 33 -35.04 3.11 -10.90
C ALA A 33 -33.56 2.91 -10.53
N CYS A 34 -32.74 3.96 -10.60
CA CYS A 34 -31.34 3.89 -10.19
C CYS A 34 -31.20 3.69 -8.68
N LEU A 35 -32.06 4.33 -7.88
CA LEU A 35 -32.05 4.18 -6.43
C LEU A 35 -32.41 2.76 -6.01
N ASP A 36 -33.40 2.15 -6.65
CA ASP A 36 -33.83 0.78 -6.35
C ASP A 36 -32.75 -0.26 -6.73
N LEU A 37 -31.90 0.06 -7.72
CA LEU A 37 -30.70 -0.73 -8.08
C LEU A 37 -29.54 -0.53 -7.10
N VAL A 38 -29.24 0.72 -6.73
CA VAL A 38 -28.04 1.07 -5.93
C VAL A 38 -28.24 0.80 -4.44
N LYS A 39 -29.45 1.03 -3.92
CA LYS A 39 -29.76 0.89 -2.50
C LYS A 39 -29.42 -0.49 -1.93
N PRO A 40 -29.82 -1.63 -2.52
CA PRO A 40 -29.48 -2.95 -1.97
C PRO A 40 -27.96 -3.18 -1.93
N VAL A 41 -27.22 -2.74 -2.97
CA VAL A 41 -25.76 -2.84 -3.01
C VAL A 41 -25.13 -1.99 -1.91
N PHE A 42 -25.61 -0.76 -1.72
CA PHE A 42 -25.12 0.11 -0.65
C PHE A 42 -25.38 -0.49 0.74
N GLU A 43 -26.58 -1.01 0.99
CA GLU A 43 -26.93 -1.66 2.25
C GLU A 43 -26.10 -2.92 2.51
N GLU A 44 -25.82 -3.71 1.48
CA GLU A 44 -24.93 -4.87 1.56
C GLU A 44 -23.48 -4.46 1.88
N LEU A 45 -22.96 -3.42 1.22
CA LEU A 45 -21.61 -2.90 1.48
C LEU A 45 -21.48 -2.31 2.89
N CYS A 46 -22.54 -1.67 3.40
CA CYS A 46 -22.61 -1.14 4.76
C CYS A 46 -23.00 -2.19 5.81
N SER A 47 -23.25 -3.44 5.42
CA SER A 47 -23.59 -4.50 6.37
C SER A 47 -22.42 -4.78 7.33
N LYS A 48 -22.73 -5.15 8.57
CA LYS A 48 -21.70 -5.48 9.57
C LYS A 48 -20.75 -6.59 9.09
N THR A 49 -21.26 -7.55 8.32
CA THR A 49 -20.50 -8.64 7.72
C THR A 49 -19.51 -8.15 6.66
N SER A 50 -19.94 -7.25 5.77
CA SER A 50 -19.06 -6.62 4.78
C SER A 50 -18.01 -5.74 5.43
N LEU A 51 -18.40 -4.89 6.37
CA LEU A 51 -17.49 -4.01 7.09
C LEU A 51 -16.48 -4.80 7.96
N ALA A 52 -16.89 -5.90 8.60
CA ALA A 52 -16.01 -6.75 9.39
C ALA A 52 -14.86 -7.37 8.56
N ARG A 53 -15.10 -7.66 7.28
CA ARG A 53 -14.06 -8.14 6.35
C ARG A 53 -13.01 -7.06 6.06
N VAL A 54 -13.42 -5.78 6.05
CA VAL A 54 -12.55 -4.63 5.75
C VAL A 54 -11.78 -4.15 6.99
N LEU A 55 -12.33 -4.32 8.20
CA LEU A 55 -11.66 -3.95 9.47
C LEU A 55 -10.28 -4.61 9.66
N GLY A 56 -10.06 -5.79 9.08
CA GLY A 56 -8.78 -6.50 9.11
C GLY A 56 -7.77 -6.03 8.05
N GLY A 57 -8.07 -4.99 7.26
CA GLY A 57 -7.17 -4.51 6.19
C GLY A 57 -6.78 -5.61 5.20
N GLY A 58 -7.65 -6.61 5.02
CA GLY A 58 -7.60 -7.49 3.86
C GLY A 58 -7.85 -6.61 2.66
N SER A 59 -6.87 -6.47 1.77
CA SER A 59 -7.03 -5.66 0.57
C SER A 59 -8.30 -6.13 -0.14
N GLN A 60 -9.19 -5.18 -0.46
CA GLN A 60 -10.41 -5.50 -1.23
C GLN A 60 -10.09 -6.06 -2.63
N ASN A 61 -8.83 -6.00 -3.07
CA ASN A 61 -8.38 -6.57 -4.33
C ASN A 61 -6.92 -7.06 -4.26
N ALA A 62 -6.71 -8.39 -4.22
CA ALA A 62 -5.37 -8.99 -4.29
C ALA A 62 -4.61 -8.58 -5.57
N ASN A 63 -5.33 -8.35 -6.66
CA ASN A 63 -4.76 -7.91 -7.93
C ASN A 63 -4.17 -6.50 -7.84
N GLU A 64 -4.85 -5.57 -7.15
CA GLU A 64 -4.31 -4.23 -6.92
C GLU A 64 -3.06 -4.25 -6.04
N SER A 65 -3.04 -5.10 -5.01
CA SER A 65 -1.88 -5.22 -4.13
C SER A 65 -0.68 -5.80 -4.86
N PHE A 66 -0.89 -6.84 -5.67
CA PHE A 66 0.14 -7.42 -6.51
C PHE A 66 0.65 -6.43 -7.57
N HIS A 67 -0.26 -5.77 -8.29
CA HIS A 67 0.10 -4.76 -9.28
C HIS A 67 0.86 -3.59 -8.65
N SER A 68 0.45 -3.13 -7.47
CA SER A 68 1.17 -2.08 -6.75
C SER A 68 2.63 -2.46 -6.53
N LEU A 69 2.89 -3.68 -6.03
CA LEU A 69 4.24 -4.20 -5.83
C LEU A 69 5.03 -4.28 -7.14
N LEU A 70 4.43 -4.83 -8.20
CA LEU A 70 5.04 -4.93 -9.53
C LEU A 70 5.45 -3.57 -10.08
N TRP A 71 4.56 -2.59 -10.02
CA TRP A 71 4.82 -1.25 -10.56
C TRP A 71 5.75 -0.42 -9.68
N THR A 72 5.99 -0.85 -8.44
CA THR A 72 7.04 -0.27 -7.59
C THR A 72 8.42 -0.68 -8.09
N MET A 73 8.57 -1.93 -8.56
CA MET A 73 9.83 -2.43 -9.14
C MET A 73 10.02 -1.99 -10.60
N VAL A 74 8.94 -2.01 -11.38
CA VAL A 74 8.96 -1.71 -12.82
C VAL A 74 7.96 -0.60 -13.11
N PRO A 75 8.33 0.68 -12.95
CA PRO A 75 7.39 1.78 -13.11
C PRO A 75 6.80 1.84 -14.52
N LYS A 76 5.47 1.94 -14.62
CA LYS A 76 4.74 1.93 -15.92
C LYS A 76 5.16 3.02 -16.90
N HIS A 77 5.62 4.15 -16.40
CA HIS A 77 6.01 5.31 -17.21
C HIS A 77 7.45 5.20 -17.74
N ARG A 78 8.19 4.15 -17.36
CA ARG A 78 9.57 3.94 -17.76
C ARG A 78 9.65 2.75 -18.72
N PHE A 79 10.24 2.97 -19.88
CA PHE A 79 10.56 1.88 -20.79
C PHE A 79 11.58 0.95 -20.15
N CYS A 80 11.35 -0.35 -20.23
CA CYS A 80 12.25 -1.39 -19.75
C CYS A 80 12.30 -2.54 -20.75
N SER A 81 13.42 -3.27 -20.79
CA SER A 81 13.53 -4.45 -21.64
C SER A 81 12.61 -5.57 -21.14
N SER A 82 12.25 -6.50 -22.03
CA SER A 82 11.45 -7.67 -21.66
C SER A 82 12.08 -8.47 -20.51
N THR A 83 13.41 -8.54 -20.48
CA THR A 83 14.17 -9.20 -19.42
C THR A 83 13.93 -8.56 -18.05
N VAL A 84 14.01 -7.23 -17.95
CA VAL A 84 13.77 -6.51 -16.69
C VAL A 84 12.34 -6.70 -16.20
N LEU A 85 11.37 -6.65 -17.12
CA LEU A 85 9.96 -6.89 -16.77
C LEU A 85 9.73 -8.30 -16.22
N ARG A 86 10.36 -9.32 -16.83
CA ARG A 86 10.27 -10.71 -16.36
C ARG A 86 10.88 -10.89 -14.96
N ILE A 87 12.03 -10.26 -14.71
CA ILE A 87 12.68 -10.29 -13.38
C ILE A 87 11.81 -9.60 -12.34
N GLY A 88 11.32 -8.39 -12.64
CA GLY A 88 10.44 -7.63 -11.75
C GLY A 88 9.14 -8.39 -11.45
N LEU A 89 8.56 -9.06 -12.45
CA LEU A 89 7.39 -9.92 -12.26
C LEU A 89 7.69 -11.09 -11.31
N GLY A 90 8.78 -11.81 -11.54
CA GLY A 90 9.19 -12.93 -10.68
C GLY A 90 9.44 -12.51 -9.23
N LEU A 91 10.21 -11.43 -9.02
CA LEU A 91 10.47 -10.88 -7.69
C LEU A 91 9.19 -10.43 -6.98
N SER A 92 8.28 -9.79 -7.71
CA SER A 92 7.00 -9.36 -7.17
C SER A 92 6.12 -10.53 -6.76
N THR A 93 6.09 -11.62 -7.55
CA THR A 93 5.37 -12.84 -7.20
C THR A 93 5.91 -13.48 -5.92
N ILE A 94 7.23 -13.59 -5.82
CA ILE A 94 7.92 -14.15 -4.65
C ILE A 94 7.60 -13.31 -3.39
N LEU A 95 7.78 -11.99 -3.46
CA LEU A 95 7.51 -11.10 -2.32
C LEU A 95 6.03 -11.05 -1.92
N PHE A 96 5.13 -11.14 -2.89
CA PHE A 96 3.69 -11.12 -2.63
C PHE A 96 3.25 -12.38 -1.86
N ASN A 97 3.69 -13.54 -2.32
CA ASN A 97 3.29 -14.84 -1.77
C ASN A 97 4.07 -15.20 -0.50
N ASP A 98 5.40 -15.10 -0.54
CA ASP A 98 6.29 -15.70 0.45
C ASP A 98 7.00 -14.67 1.33
N GLY A 99 6.93 -13.37 0.99
CA GLY A 99 7.56 -12.28 1.75
C GLY A 99 9.04 -12.07 1.42
N TYR A 100 9.70 -11.17 2.15
CA TYR A 100 11.09 -10.77 1.90
C TYR A 100 12.12 -11.82 2.30
N GLU A 101 11.81 -12.68 3.27
CA GLU A 101 12.72 -13.75 3.71
C GLU A 101 13.02 -14.74 2.59
N SER A 102 12.06 -14.96 1.69
CA SER A 102 12.25 -15.80 0.50
C SER A 102 13.32 -15.27 -0.46
N LEU A 103 13.60 -13.96 -0.47
CA LEU A 103 14.70 -13.38 -1.25
C LEU A 103 16.07 -13.86 -0.76
N ASN A 104 16.22 -14.23 0.52
CA ASN A 104 17.47 -14.82 1.01
C ASN A 104 17.78 -16.11 0.23
N ASN A 105 16.79 -16.96 0.00
CA ASN A 105 16.99 -18.21 -0.73
C ASN A 105 17.36 -17.96 -2.20
N VAL A 106 16.71 -16.97 -2.82
CA VAL A 106 17.01 -16.57 -4.21
C VAL A 106 18.44 -16.04 -4.31
N LEU A 107 18.83 -15.11 -3.43
CA LEU A 107 20.19 -14.55 -3.42
C LEU A 107 21.24 -15.62 -3.10
N TYR A 108 20.96 -16.51 -2.16
CA TYR A 108 21.86 -17.62 -1.83
C TYR A 108 22.05 -18.55 -3.04
N SER A 109 20.98 -18.85 -3.78
CA SER A 109 21.06 -19.67 -4.98
C SER A 109 21.84 -19.00 -6.12
N LEU A 110 21.83 -17.66 -6.20
CA LEU A 110 22.51 -16.91 -7.26
C LEU A 110 23.98 -16.62 -6.93
N PHE A 111 24.28 -16.29 -5.67
CA PHE A 111 25.57 -15.76 -5.25
C PHE A 111 26.32 -16.68 -4.26
N GLY A 112 25.73 -17.82 -3.86
CA GLY A 112 26.30 -18.76 -2.89
C GLY A 112 26.35 -18.24 -1.45
N SER A 113 25.99 -16.98 -1.23
CA SER A 113 25.94 -16.34 0.09
C SER A 113 24.98 -15.15 0.08
N VAL A 114 24.53 -14.73 1.26
CA VAL A 114 23.73 -13.52 1.45
C VAL A 114 24.43 -12.62 2.45
N GLY A 115 24.57 -11.34 2.11
CA GLY A 115 25.18 -10.36 3.01
C GLY A 115 24.37 -10.18 4.29
N PHE A 116 25.08 -9.99 5.41
CA PHE A 116 24.48 -9.80 6.73
C PHE A 116 23.42 -8.67 6.75
N PHE A 117 23.73 -7.52 6.15
CA PHE A 117 22.81 -6.38 6.10
C PHE A 117 21.56 -6.69 5.28
N SER A 118 21.68 -7.42 4.16
CA SER A 118 20.55 -7.81 3.32
C SER A 118 19.60 -8.75 4.07
N ALA A 119 20.15 -9.80 4.69
CA ALA A 119 19.36 -10.76 5.47
C ALA A 119 18.64 -10.09 6.65
N ASN A 120 19.33 -9.20 7.37
CA ASN A 120 18.73 -8.43 8.46
C ASN A 120 17.62 -7.50 7.94
N CYS A 121 17.84 -6.84 6.80
CA CYS A 121 16.85 -5.95 6.19
C CYS A 121 15.57 -6.70 5.80
N PHE A 122 15.70 -7.86 5.15
CA PHE A 122 14.55 -8.71 4.79
C PHE A 122 13.78 -9.20 6.01
N SER A 123 14.48 -9.65 7.05
CA SER A 123 13.85 -10.04 8.32
C SER A 123 13.06 -8.90 8.96
N ARG A 124 13.60 -7.67 8.92
CA ARG A 124 12.91 -6.47 9.42
C ARG A 124 11.65 -6.14 8.61
N PHE A 125 11.71 -6.23 7.28
CA PHE A 125 10.54 -5.98 6.43
C PHE A 125 9.42 -6.99 6.68
N ASP A 126 9.75 -8.27 6.81
CA ASP A 126 8.75 -9.30 7.12
C ASP A 126 8.22 -9.20 8.54
N THR A 127 9.07 -8.86 9.51
CA THR A 127 8.61 -8.60 10.88
C THR A 127 7.60 -7.45 10.90
N LYS A 128 7.84 -6.37 10.14
CA LYS A 128 6.89 -5.27 10.00
C LYS A 128 5.58 -5.72 9.33
N LYS A 129 5.65 -6.50 8.23
CA LYS A 129 4.47 -7.09 7.58
C LYS A 129 3.66 -7.95 8.56
N ASN A 130 4.32 -8.86 9.24
CA ASN A 130 3.71 -9.74 10.26
C ASN A 130 3.14 -8.97 11.45
N PHE A 131 3.79 -7.90 11.89
CA PHE A 131 3.30 -7.04 12.96
C PHE A 131 2.04 -6.28 12.54
N LEU A 132 2.03 -5.70 11.33
CA LEU A 132 0.85 -5.08 10.75
C LEU A 132 -0.30 -6.10 10.59
N ASP A 133 0.00 -7.32 10.16
CA ASP A 133 -0.97 -8.41 10.07
C ASP A 133 -1.48 -8.86 11.44
N LYS A 134 -0.64 -8.85 12.48
CA LYS A 134 -1.04 -9.11 13.87
C LYS A 134 -1.91 -7.97 14.43
N ILE A 135 -1.59 -6.70 14.17
CA ILE A 135 -2.44 -5.55 14.54
C ILE A 135 -3.81 -5.69 13.87
N LYS A 136 -3.82 -6.00 12.56
CA LYS A 136 -5.03 -6.27 11.78
C LYS A 136 -5.86 -7.41 12.40
N LYS A 137 -5.24 -8.54 12.73
CA LYS A 137 -5.91 -9.69 13.37
C LYS A 137 -6.43 -9.38 14.78
N ARG A 138 -5.70 -8.60 15.58
CA ARG A 138 -6.13 -8.20 16.94
C ARG A 138 -7.33 -7.25 16.90
N LYS A 139 -7.35 -6.30 15.97
CA LYS A 139 -8.53 -5.44 15.73
C LYS A 139 -9.75 -6.25 15.26
N GLY A 140 -9.56 -7.35 14.55
CA GLY A 140 -10.64 -8.28 14.16
C GLY A 140 -11.15 -9.24 15.26
N LYS A 141 -10.44 -9.39 16.39
CA LYS A 141 -10.79 -10.38 17.44
C LYS A 141 -11.50 -9.77 18.66
N SER A 142 -11.58 -8.45 18.76
CA SER A 142 -12.26 -7.76 19.87
C SER A 142 -13.75 -7.51 19.58
N THR A 143 -14.57 -8.56 19.47
CA THR A 143 -16.05 -8.48 19.69
C THR A 143 -16.60 -9.85 20.08
N MET A 144 -16.32 -10.27 21.31
CA MET A 144 -17.27 -10.95 22.19
C MET A 144 -16.84 -10.65 23.62
N VAL A 145 -17.26 -9.49 24.13
CA VAL A 145 -17.36 -9.27 25.58
C VAL A 145 -18.72 -8.65 25.81
N THR A 146 -19.57 -9.43 26.47
CA THR A 146 -20.86 -9.06 26.99
C THR A 146 -20.69 -7.96 28.03
N THR A 147 -21.63 -7.01 28.01
CA THR A 147 -21.74 -5.82 28.88
C THR A 147 -21.52 -6.07 30.37
N ALA A 148 -20.69 -5.24 31.00
CA ALA A 148 -20.93 -4.71 32.34
C ALA A 148 -20.16 -3.39 32.51
N ALA A 149 -20.85 -2.36 33.01
CA ALA A 149 -20.39 -0.99 33.18
C ALA A 149 -19.30 -0.85 34.26
N THR A 150 -18.27 -0.02 34.01
CA THR A 150 -17.73 0.99 34.96
C THR A 150 -16.59 1.83 34.35
N ASP A 151 -16.81 3.16 34.39
CA ASP A 151 -15.92 4.32 34.61
C ASP A 151 -14.50 4.45 33.99
N ASN A 152 -14.36 5.53 33.21
CA ASN A 152 -13.25 6.49 33.07
C ASN A 152 -11.78 6.02 33.21
N ASN A 153 -11.02 6.10 32.11
CA ASN A 153 -9.87 7.02 32.05
C ASN A 153 -9.43 7.28 30.59
N CYS A 154 -9.32 8.55 30.22
CA CYS A 154 -8.79 9.02 28.94
C CYS A 154 -7.28 9.25 29.14
N SER A 155 -6.46 8.35 28.61
CA SER A 155 -5.01 8.53 28.59
C SER A 155 -4.61 9.00 27.20
N SER A 156 -4.21 10.27 27.13
CA SER A 156 -3.65 10.93 25.96
C SER A 156 -2.26 10.33 25.67
N ASP A 157 -2.12 9.55 24.61
CA ASP A 157 -0.81 9.20 24.08
C ASP A 157 -0.46 10.17 22.94
N SER A 158 0.54 11.00 23.23
CA SER A 158 1.14 11.97 22.32
C SER A 158 1.89 11.27 21.20
N ASP A 159 1.48 11.53 19.95
CA ASP A 159 2.27 11.25 18.75
C ASP A 159 3.55 12.09 18.78
N SER A 160 4.70 11.43 18.84
CA SER A 160 5.99 12.07 18.56
C SER A 160 6.42 11.72 17.14
N ASP A 161 6.42 12.74 16.29
CA ASP A 161 7.02 12.73 14.96
C ASP A 161 8.51 12.37 15.07
N ILE A 162 8.91 11.24 14.46
CA ILE A 162 10.34 10.94 14.22
C ILE A 162 10.74 11.62 12.92
N SER A 163 11.40 12.76 13.07
CA SER A 163 12.15 13.43 12.01
C SER A 163 13.39 12.62 11.64
N PHE A 164 13.66 12.56 10.34
CA PHE A 164 14.75 11.82 9.74
C PHE A 164 16.02 12.69 9.73
N ILE A 165 17.05 12.31 10.47
CA ILE A 165 18.42 12.83 10.30
C ILE A 165 19.33 11.63 10.02
N PRO A 166 19.92 11.51 8.82
CA PRO A 166 20.96 10.53 8.56
C PRO A 166 22.22 10.89 9.36
N GLN A 167 22.66 9.98 10.23
CA GLN A 167 23.96 10.09 10.87
C GLN A 167 25.01 9.52 9.93
N GLU A 168 25.89 10.37 9.42
CA GLU A 168 27.06 9.97 8.65
C GLU A 168 28.01 9.17 9.56
N CYS A 169 28.27 7.91 9.20
CA CYS A 169 29.37 7.14 9.76
C CYS A 169 30.48 7.09 8.73
N GLU A 170 31.47 7.95 8.91
CA GLU A 170 32.76 7.87 8.23
C GLU A 170 33.51 6.59 8.65
N ASN A 171 34.26 6.04 7.69
CA ASN A 171 35.32 5.02 7.79
C ASN A 171 34.95 3.55 7.53
N SER A 172 34.73 3.22 6.26
CA SER A 172 35.60 2.29 5.49
C SER A 172 34.98 2.08 4.10
N VAL A 173 35.39 2.92 3.14
CA VAL A 173 34.89 2.85 1.77
C VAL A 173 35.64 1.74 1.04
N ALA A 174 35.07 0.54 0.98
CA ALA A 174 35.41 -0.40 -0.09
C ALA A 174 34.98 0.27 -1.40
N ASN A 175 35.94 0.58 -2.26
CA ASN A 175 35.76 1.36 -3.48
C ASN A 175 35.14 0.47 -4.58
N VAL A 176 33.83 0.20 -4.45
CA VAL A 176 33.01 -0.63 -5.38
C VAL A 176 33.02 -0.09 -6.82
N THR A 177 33.40 1.17 -7.00
CA THR A 177 33.54 1.83 -8.30
C THR A 177 34.61 1.18 -9.18
N ASN A 178 35.66 0.58 -8.60
CA ASN A 178 36.69 -0.13 -9.38
C ASN A 178 36.22 -1.53 -9.81
N ASP A 179 35.35 -2.18 -9.04
CA ASP A 179 34.82 -3.50 -9.38
C ASP A 179 33.79 -3.42 -10.52
N LEU A 180 33.12 -2.27 -10.68
CA LEU A 180 32.22 -2.02 -11.82
C LEU A 180 32.98 -1.73 -13.13
N LEU A 181 34.21 -1.22 -13.06
CA LEU A 181 35.06 -1.00 -14.24
C LEU A 181 35.75 -2.29 -14.72
N ALA A 182 35.79 -3.34 -13.89
CA ALA A 182 36.37 -4.63 -14.26
C ALA A 182 35.39 -5.54 -15.04
N LEU A 183 34.13 -5.14 -15.17
CA LEU A 183 33.11 -5.82 -15.97
C LEU A 183 32.97 -5.17 -17.36
N ASP A 184 34.11 -4.92 -18.02
CA ASP A 184 34.15 -4.58 -19.45
C ASP A 184 33.49 -5.71 -20.24
N ILE A 185 32.19 -5.53 -20.48
CA ILE A 185 31.47 -6.14 -21.58
C ILE A 185 32.15 -5.58 -22.83
N THR A 186 32.86 -6.45 -23.56
CA THR A 186 33.34 -6.14 -24.90
C THR A 186 32.15 -5.71 -25.75
N GLU A 187 32.03 -4.40 -25.98
CA GLU A 187 31.14 -3.86 -27.01
C GLU A 187 31.74 -4.28 -28.36
N ASP A 188 31.17 -5.31 -28.98
CA ASP A 188 31.39 -5.55 -30.40
C ASP A 188 30.84 -4.33 -31.15
N GLU A 189 31.75 -3.58 -31.81
CA GLU A 189 31.45 -2.52 -32.76
C GLU A 189 30.40 -2.99 -33.78
N MET A 190 29.16 -2.52 -33.65
CA MET A 190 28.21 -2.51 -34.76
C MET A 190 28.28 -1.13 -35.42
N ASP A 191 29.07 -1.06 -36.50
CA ASP A 191 29.13 0.10 -37.39
C ASP A 191 27.74 0.39 -37.99
N TYR A 192 27.10 1.43 -37.48
CA TYR A 192 25.87 1.99 -38.05
C TYR A 192 26.23 3.11 -39.03
N GLU A 193 26.11 2.83 -40.32
CA GLU A 193 26.17 3.83 -41.40
C GLU A 193 24.81 4.55 -41.52
N PRO A 194 24.73 5.88 -41.27
CA PRO A 194 23.50 6.63 -41.48
C PRO A 194 23.25 6.83 -42.98
N GLY A 195 22.15 6.25 -43.48
CA GLY A 195 21.68 6.45 -44.85
C GLY A 195 21.43 7.94 -45.13
N GLY A 196 22.15 8.47 -46.12
CA GLY A 196 21.92 9.80 -46.67
C GLY A 196 20.67 9.82 -47.54
N ASP A 197 19.81 10.80 -47.29
CA ASP A 197 18.72 11.17 -48.18
C ASP A 197 19.29 11.99 -49.35
N ASP A 198 19.19 11.47 -50.57
CA ASP A 198 19.10 12.22 -51.83
C ASP A 198 18.34 11.38 -52.88
#